data_AF-A0A949HSS8-F1
#
_entry.id   AF-A0A949HSS8-F1
#
_cell.length_a   1.000
_cell.length_b   1.000
_cell.length_c   1.000
_cell.angle_alpha   90.00
_cell.angle_beta   90.00
_cell.angle_gamma   90.00
#
_symmetry.space_group_name_H-M   'P 1'
#
loop_
_entity.id
_entity.type
_entity.pdbx_description
1 polymer ?
#
loop_
_entity_poly.entity_id
_entity_poly.type
_entity_poly.pdbx_seq_one_letter_code
_entity_poly.pdbx_strand_id
1 'polypeptide(L)'
;MKLKDAFLAVCLLALLVSEVLLFLANQQKQAALARMSQAQHDAQQASAALNTLKAANSAAQLEGNSTLRADYKNLAQKLAALESQNEQLRQTNHALARYAAAARDMLDQQQQQLDQFQQGSDKLALQEQAACIANLREIQIAKAAWALQNHKNLADVPTEDDLLPYLPNGVFPACPAGGSYAVGAVGDPPACSIPGHVLPQSQ
;
A
#
# COMPACT_ATOMS: atom_id res chain seq x y z
N MET A 1 -102.42 -65.22 -61.89
CA MET A 1 -101.72 -65.23 -60.59
C MET A 1 -100.43 -64.41 -60.56
N LYS A 2 -99.71 -64.18 -61.69
CA LYS A 2 -98.33 -63.63 -61.68
C LYS A 2 -98.15 -62.12 -61.37
N LEU A 3 -99.14 -61.26 -61.60
CA LEU A 3 -98.98 -59.80 -61.43
C LEU A 3 -98.96 -59.37 -59.95
N LYS A 4 -99.79 -60.02 -59.14
CA LYS A 4 -99.88 -59.78 -57.70
C LYS A 4 -98.59 -60.18 -56.99
N ASP A 5 -97.98 -61.29 -57.42
CA ASP A 5 -96.72 -61.79 -56.87
C ASP A 5 -95.52 -60.90 -57.25
N ALA A 6 -95.47 -60.42 -58.51
CA ALA A 6 -94.44 -59.49 -58.97
C ALA A 6 -94.53 -58.12 -58.26
N PHE A 7 -95.75 -57.61 -58.07
CA PHE A 7 -95.97 -56.37 -57.32
C PHE A 7 -95.53 -56.52 -55.85
N LEU A 8 -95.88 -57.63 -55.21
CA LEU A 8 -95.46 -57.93 -53.85
C LEU A 8 -93.92 -57.99 -53.73
N ALA A 9 -93.26 -58.63 -54.70
CA ALA A 9 -91.80 -58.72 -54.75
C ALA A 9 -91.12 -57.35 -54.89
N VAL A 10 -91.67 -56.44 -55.72
CA VAL A 10 -91.16 -55.07 -55.86
C VAL A 10 -91.34 -54.28 -54.57
N CYS A 11 -92.50 -54.39 -53.91
CA CYS A 11 -92.71 -53.74 -52.61
C CYS A 11 -91.73 -54.25 -51.54
N LEU A 12 -91.47 -55.56 -51.50
CA LEU A 12 -90.49 -56.13 -50.58
C LEU A 12 -89.06 -55.65 -50.87
N LEU A 13 -88.66 -55.59 -52.15
CA LEU A 13 -87.35 -55.05 -52.54
C LEU A 13 -87.21 -53.56 -52.20
N ALA A 14 -88.25 -52.76 -52.43
CA ALA A 14 -88.24 -51.34 -52.09
C ALA A 14 -88.13 -51.12 -50.57
N LEU A 15 -88.82 -51.94 -49.76
CA LEU A 15 -88.69 -51.93 -48.30
C LEU A 15 -87.27 -52.31 -47.87
N LEU A 16 -86.69 -53.37 -48.43
CA LEU A 16 -85.31 -53.78 -48.13
C LEU A 16 -84.29 -52.69 -48.50
N VAL A 17 -84.44 -52.05 -49.65
CA VAL A 17 -83.57 -50.93 -50.06
C VAL A 17 -83.72 -49.75 -49.10
N SER A 18 -84.95 -49.44 -48.66
CA SER A 18 -85.20 -48.36 -47.70
C SER A 18 -84.56 -48.63 -46.33
N GLU A 19 -84.60 -49.87 -45.84
CA GLU A 19 -83.96 -50.29 -44.60
C GLU A 19 -82.43 -50.20 -44.69
N VAL A 20 -81.84 -50.62 -45.81
CA VAL A 20 -80.39 -50.52 -46.05
C VAL A 20 -79.93 -49.06 -46.09
N LEU A 21 -80.65 -48.18 -46.79
CA LEU A 21 -80.31 -46.75 -46.84
C LEU A 21 -80.44 -46.08 -45.46
N LEU A 22 -81.47 -46.42 -44.69
CA LEU A 22 -81.63 -45.96 -43.31
C LEU A 22 -80.50 -46.45 -42.41
N PHE A 23 -80.06 -47.70 -42.57
CA PHE A 23 -78.95 -48.27 -41.83
C PHE A 23 -77.63 -47.56 -42.15
N LEU A 24 -77.32 -47.31 -43.43
CA LEU A 24 -76.13 -46.57 -43.86
C LEU A 24 -76.14 -45.12 -43.35
N ALA A 25 -77.28 -44.42 -43.44
CA ALA A 25 -77.43 -43.06 -42.92
C ALA A 25 -77.29 -43.02 -41.38
N ASN A 26 -77.84 -44.01 -40.67
CA ASN A 26 -77.68 -44.15 -39.22
C ASN A 26 -76.22 -44.45 -38.84
N GLN A 27 -75.53 -45.31 -39.59
CA GLN A 27 -74.11 -45.60 -39.37
C GLN A 27 -73.25 -44.37 -39.63
N GLN A 28 -73.53 -43.59 -40.69
CA GLN A 28 -72.86 -42.32 -40.97
C GLN A 28 -73.11 -41.30 -39.84
N LYS A 29 -74.34 -41.18 -39.35
CA LYS A 29 -74.68 -40.31 -38.21
C LYS A 29 -73.94 -40.73 -36.95
N GLN A 30 -73.89 -42.03 -36.65
CA GLN A 30 -73.14 -42.55 -35.50
C GLN A 30 -71.64 -42.28 -35.63
N ALA A 31 -71.06 -42.46 -36.83
CA ALA A 31 -69.66 -42.14 -37.10
C ALA A 31 -69.37 -40.63 -36.96
N ALA A 32 -70.29 -39.77 -37.40
CA ALA A 32 -70.17 -38.32 -37.24
C ALA A 32 -70.25 -37.89 -35.77
N LEU A 33 -71.17 -38.45 -35.00
CA LEU A 33 -71.28 -38.20 -33.55
C LEU A 33 -70.03 -38.67 -32.80
N ALA A 34 -69.49 -39.85 -33.14
CA ALA A 34 -68.25 -40.35 -32.56
C ALA A 34 -67.04 -39.46 -32.89
N ARG A 35 -66.97 -38.92 -34.12
CA ARG A 35 -65.93 -37.95 -34.51
C ARG A 35 -66.07 -36.64 -33.75
N MET A 36 -67.29 -36.14 -33.57
CA MET A 36 -67.54 -34.91 -32.80
C MET A 36 -67.20 -35.10 -31.32
N SER A 37 -67.56 -36.23 -30.71
CA SER A 37 -67.18 -36.51 -29.33
C SER A 37 -65.66 -36.64 -29.20
N GLN A 38 -65.01 -37.31 -30.15
CA GLN A 38 -63.54 -37.43 -30.18
C GLN A 38 -62.86 -36.06 -30.32
N ALA A 39 -63.28 -35.23 -31.28
CA ALA A 39 -62.74 -33.88 -31.44
C ALA A 39 -62.98 -33.00 -30.20
N GLN A 40 -64.12 -33.17 -29.51
CA GLN A 40 -64.39 -32.48 -28.25
C GLN A 40 -63.47 -32.97 -27.13
N HIS A 41 -63.22 -34.27 -27.02
CA HIS A 41 -62.24 -34.83 -26.08
C HIS A 41 -60.82 -34.32 -26.38
N ASP A 42 -60.42 -34.31 -27.65
CA ASP A 42 -59.10 -33.82 -28.07
C ASP A 42 -58.94 -32.32 -27.75
N ALA A 43 -59.97 -31.51 -28.00
CA ALA A 43 -59.97 -30.09 -27.65
C ALA A 43 -59.89 -29.86 -26.12
N GLN A 44 -60.60 -30.68 -25.33
CA GLN A 44 -60.52 -30.64 -23.87
C GLN A 44 -59.13 -31.05 -23.37
N GLN A 45 -58.54 -32.10 -23.95
CA GLN A 45 -57.19 -32.55 -23.63
C GLN A 45 -56.14 -31.49 -24.00
N ALA A 46 -56.25 -30.86 -25.16
CA ALA A 46 -55.36 -29.77 -25.58
C ALA A 46 -55.48 -28.55 -24.65
N SER A 47 -56.70 -28.19 -24.24
CA SER A 47 -56.94 -27.12 -23.26
C SER A 47 -56.33 -27.44 -21.90
N ALA A 48 -56.48 -28.68 -21.43
CA ALA A 48 -55.86 -29.15 -20.19
C ALA A 48 -54.33 -29.08 -20.27
N ALA A 49 -53.73 -29.58 -21.36
CA ALA A 49 -52.29 -29.52 -21.59
C ALA A 49 -51.77 -28.07 -21.64
N LEU A 50 -52.50 -27.16 -22.29
CA LEU A 50 -52.17 -25.74 -22.31
C LEU A 50 -52.18 -25.13 -20.90
N ASN A 51 -53.18 -25.46 -20.09
CA ASN A 51 -53.27 -24.97 -18.72
C ASN A 51 -52.12 -25.51 -17.86
N THR A 52 -51.74 -26.78 -18.02
CA THR A 52 -50.57 -27.37 -17.36
C THR A 52 -49.28 -26.68 -17.77
N LEU A 53 -49.07 -26.43 -19.07
CA LEU A 53 -47.89 -25.72 -19.56
C LEU A 53 -47.82 -24.28 -19.06
N LYS A 54 -48.95 -23.56 -19.03
CA LYS A 54 -49.03 -22.21 -18.47
C LYS A 54 -48.66 -22.19 -16.99
N ALA A 55 -49.20 -23.13 -16.21
CA ALA A 55 -48.88 -23.27 -14.79
C ALA A 55 -47.39 -23.58 -14.58
N ALA A 56 -46.83 -24.54 -15.32
CA ALA A 56 -45.41 -24.88 -15.26
C ALA A 56 -44.51 -23.68 -15.62
N ASN A 57 -44.85 -22.94 -16.67
CA ASN A 57 -44.10 -21.75 -17.07
C ASN A 57 -44.17 -20.65 -15.99
N SER A 58 -45.35 -20.40 -15.41
CA SER A 58 -45.47 -19.41 -14.32
C SER A 58 -44.67 -19.81 -13.08
N ALA A 59 -44.64 -21.11 -12.73
CA ALA A 59 -43.86 -21.62 -11.62
C ALA A 59 -42.35 -21.43 -11.87
N ALA A 60 -41.86 -21.81 -13.06
CA ALA A 60 -40.47 -21.62 -13.45
C ALA A 60 -40.07 -20.14 -13.47
N GLN A 61 -40.96 -19.23 -13.90
CA GLN A 61 -40.71 -17.78 -13.86
C GLN A 61 -40.65 -17.24 -12.43
N LEU A 62 -41.51 -17.70 -11.53
CA LEU A 62 -41.49 -17.30 -10.11
C LEU A 62 -40.21 -17.75 -9.41
N GLU A 63 -39.78 -18.99 -9.67
CA GLU A 63 -38.53 -19.54 -9.16
C GLU A 63 -37.31 -18.81 -9.73
N GLY A 64 -37.27 -18.55 -11.03
CA GLY A 64 -36.20 -17.76 -11.65
C GLY A 64 -36.11 -16.34 -11.06
N ASN A 65 -37.25 -15.70 -10.80
CA ASN A 65 -37.29 -14.36 -10.20
C ASN A 65 -36.87 -14.38 -8.72
N SER A 66 -37.23 -15.40 -7.95
CA SER A 66 -36.81 -15.53 -6.55
C SER A 66 -35.30 -15.75 -6.43
N THR A 67 -34.73 -16.61 -7.28
CA THR A 67 -33.28 -16.83 -7.36
C THR A 67 -32.54 -15.56 -7.77
N LEU A 68 -32.98 -14.88 -8.83
CA LEU A 68 -32.34 -13.63 -9.29
C LEU A 68 -32.35 -12.54 -8.21
N ARG A 69 -33.43 -12.44 -7.42
CA ARG A 69 -33.51 -11.52 -6.27
C ARG A 69 -32.52 -11.90 -5.18
N ALA A 70 -32.37 -13.19 -4.89
CA ALA A 70 -31.40 -13.68 -3.91
C ALA A 70 -29.96 -13.37 -4.37
N ASP A 71 -29.65 -13.59 -5.65
CA ASP A 71 -28.35 -13.31 -6.23
C ASP A 71 -28.02 -11.82 -6.21
N TYR A 72 -28.97 -10.96 -6.58
CA TYR A 72 -28.79 -9.50 -6.50
C TYR A 72 -28.51 -9.04 -5.07
N LYS A 73 -29.24 -9.61 -4.09
CA LYS A 73 -29.01 -9.32 -2.67
C LYS A 73 -27.63 -9.80 -2.22
N ASN A 74 -27.19 -10.99 -2.63
CA ASN A 74 -25.86 -11.51 -2.32
C ASN A 74 -24.75 -10.62 -2.92
N LEU A 75 -24.93 -10.20 -4.18
CA LEU A 75 -23.99 -9.33 -4.87
C LEU A 75 -23.90 -7.95 -4.19
N ALA A 76 -25.04 -7.35 -3.85
CA ALA A 76 -25.07 -6.08 -3.12
C ALA A 76 -24.36 -6.17 -1.76
N GLN A 77 -24.55 -7.28 -1.03
CA GLN A 77 -23.84 -7.53 0.23
C GLN A 77 -22.32 -7.67 0.03
N LYS A 78 -21.88 -8.38 -1.02
CA LYS A 78 -20.46 -8.51 -1.35
C LYS A 78 -19.82 -7.18 -1.73
N LEU A 79 -20.53 -6.35 -2.51
CA LEU A 79 -20.06 -5.01 -2.87
C LEU A 79 -19.87 -4.15 -1.63
N ALA A 80 -20.86 -4.10 -0.74
CA ALA A 80 -20.74 -3.36 0.52
C ALA A 80 -19.59 -3.87 1.40
N ALA A 81 -19.36 -5.18 1.46
CA ALA A 81 -18.24 -5.77 2.18
C ALA A 81 -16.89 -5.38 1.58
N LEU A 82 -16.76 -5.38 0.25
CA LEU A 82 -15.55 -4.98 -0.47
C LEU A 82 -15.25 -3.48 -0.33
N GLU A 83 -16.29 -2.65 -0.34
CA GLU A 83 -16.17 -1.21 -0.09
C GLU A 83 -15.65 -0.95 1.32
N SER A 84 -16.23 -1.62 2.33
CA SER A 84 -15.76 -1.55 3.71
C SER A 84 -14.29 -2.01 3.85
N GLN A 85 -13.93 -3.11 3.20
CA GLN A 85 -12.55 -3.61 3.21
C GLN A 85 -11.57 -2.64 2.55
N ASN A 86 -11.96 -2.01 1.43
CA ASN A 86 -11.14 -0.99 0.76
C ASN A 86 -10.92 0.23 1.66
N GLU A 87 -11.97 0.68 2.34
CA GLU A 87 -11.87 1.80 3.26
C GLU A 87 -10.93 1.47 4.44
N GLN A 88 -11.07 0.27 5.02
CA GLN A 88 -10.16 -0.20 6.06
C GLN A 88 -8.71 -0.26 5.57
N LEU A 89 -8.46 -0.81 4.37
CA LEU A 89 -7.13 -0.85 3.76
C LEU A 89 -6.54 0.55 3.55
N ARG A 90 -7.36 1.52 3.12
CA ARG A 90 -6.92 2.92 2.98
C ARG A 90 -6.53 3.52 4.32
N GLN A 91 -7.33 3.28 5.36
CA GLN A 91 -7.03 3.76 6.71
C GLN A 91 -5.74 3.13 7.27
N THR A 92 -5.55 1.83 7.09
CA THR A 92 -4.30 1.14 7.50
C THR A 92 -3.09 1.66 6.74
N ASN A 93 -3.20 1.85 5.42
CA ASN A 93 -2.12 2.45 4.62
C ASN A 93 -1.79 3.86 5.10
N HIS A 94 -2.80 4.68 5.40
CA HIS A 94 -2.58 6.02 5.93
C HIS A 94 -1.93 6.00 7.32
N ALA A 95 -2.34 5.09 8.21
CA ALA A 95 -1.69 4.91 9.50
C ALA A 95 -0.21 4.49 9.34
N LEU A 96 0.07 3.53 8.46
CA LEU A 96 1.43 3.07 8.17
C LEU A 96 2.30 4.20 7.61
N ALA A 97 1.77 5.01 6.69
CA ALA A 97 2.47 6.19 6.17
C ALA A 97 2.83 7.18 7.28
N ARG A 98 1.94 7.41 8.25
CA ARG A 98 2.21 8.26 9.42
C ARG A 98 3.31 7.66 10.31
N TYR A 99 3.30 6.36 10.54
CA TYR A 99 4.37 5.69 11.30
C TYR A 99 5.73 5.81 10.58
N ALA A 100 5.77 5.62 9.26
CA ALA A 100 6.99 5.77 8.47
C ALA A 100 7.52 7.22 8.48
N ALA A 101 6.64 8.22 8.39
CA ALA A 101 7.02 9.63 8.50
C ALA A 101 7.60 9.94 9.89
N ALA A 102 6.92 9.54 10.96
CA ALA A 102 7.43 9.74 12.32
C ALA A 102 8.79 9.07 12.55
N ALA A 103 9.00 7.86 12.01
CA ALA A 103 10.29 7.18 12.10
C ALA A 103 11.40 7.92 11.33
N ARG A 104 11.09 8.51 10.17
CA ARG A 104 12.04 9.34 9.42
C ARG A 104 12.37 10.62 10.18
N ASP A 105 11.37 11.30 10.75
CA ASP A 105 11.60 12.51 11.55
C ASP A 105 12.48 12.23 12.77
N MET A 106 12.29 11.09 13.44
CA MET A 106 13.15 10.66 14.55
C MET A 106 14.59 10.40 14.10
N LEU A 107 14.79 9.80 12.94
CA LEU A 107 16.12 9.57 12.37
C LEU A 107 16.81 10.90 12.01
N ASP A 108 16.08 11.82 11.39
CA ASP A 108 16.59 13.15 11.02
C ASP A 108 16.97 13.95 12.27
N GLN A 109 16.16 13.88 13.33
CA GLN A 109 16.49 14.50 14.62
C GLN A 109 17.74 13.89 15.25
N GLN A 110 17.88 12.56 15.22
CA GLN A 110 19.08 11.89 15.72
C GLN A 110 20.32 12.32 14.94
N GLN A 111 20.25 12.36 13.61
CA GLN A 111 21.36 12.79 12.77
C GLN A 111 21.76 14.24 13.06
N GLN A 112 20.79 15.15 13.18
CA GLN A 112 21.05 16.55 13.51
C GLN A 112 21.73 16.71 14.87
N GLN A 113 21.36 15.91 15.87
CA GLN A 113 22.03 15.94 17.18
C GLN A 113 23.48 15.49 17.09
N LEU A 114 23.77 14.45 16.29
CA LEU A 114 25.13 13.98 16.05
C LEU A 114 25.96 15.05 15.34
N ASP A 115 25.40 15.68 14.29
CA ASP A 115 26.08 16.74 13.54
C ASP A 115 26.37 17.95 14.44
N GLN A 116 25.44 18.34 15.31
CA GLN A 116 25.65 19.43 16.27
C GLN A 116 26.76 19.10 17.29
N PHE A 117 26.78 17.86 17.80
CA PHE A 117 27.83 17.43 18.71
C PHE A 117 29.21 17.44 18.03
N GLN A 118 29.29 16.87 16.82
CA GLN A 118 30.52 16.87 16.03
C GLN A 118 31.01 18.28 15.75
N GLN A 119 30.13 19.18 15.28
CA GLN A 119 30.47 20.58 15.06
C GLN A 119 30.94 21.28 16.33
N GLY A 120 30.31 20.99 17.48
CA GLY A 120 30.73 21.51 18.78
C GLY A 120 32.14 21.06 19.14
N SER A 121 32.44 19.77 18.97
CA SER A 121 33.76 19.19 19.22
C SER A 121 34.83 19.76 18.27
N ASP A 122 34.54 19.87 16.98
CA ASP A 122 35.48 20.41 15.98
C ASP A 122 35.79 21.88 16.27
N LYS A 123 34.76 22.67 16.62
CA LYS A 123 34.95 24.07 16.99
C LYS A 123 35.80 24.21 18.25
N LEU A 124 35.61 23.35 19.25
CA LEU A 124 36.43 23.35 20.46
C LEU A 124 37.89 23.02 20.11
N ALA A 125 38.14 21.98 19.32
CA ALA A 125 39.49 21.62 18.88
C ALA A 125 40.20 22.77 18.14
N LEU A 126 39.49 23.49 17.26
CA LEU A 126 40.03 24.67 16.58
C LEU A 126 40.37 25.81 17.56
N GLN A 127 39.54 26.03 18.59
CA GLN A 127 39.80 27.03 19.62
C GLN A 127 41.01 26.66 20.48
N GLU A 128 41.12 25.40 20.88
CA GLU A 128 42.26 24.87 21.64
C GLU A 128 43.57 24.99 20.83
N GLN A 129 43.54 24.67 19.54
CA GLN A 129 44.67 24.85 18.63
C GLN A 129 45.08 26.31 18.51
N ALA A 130 44.13 27.23 18.29
CA ALA A 130 44.40 28.65 18.16
C ALA A 130 45.02 29.24 19.44
N ALA A 131 44.48 28.87 20.62
CA ALA A 131 45.01 29.28 21.91
C ALA A 131 46.40 28.70 22.16
N CYS A 132 46.65 27.45 21.77
CA CYS A 132 47.97 26.84 21.87
C CYS A 132 49.01 27.58 21.01
N ILE A 133 48.66 27.91 19.76
CA ILE A 133 49.54 28.68 18.86
C ILE A 133 49.83 30.08 19.44
N ALA A 134 48.85 30.72 20.08
CA ALA A 134 49.08 31.98 20.79
C ALA A 134 50.09 31.82 21.93
N ASN A 135 49.96 30.79 22.76
CA ASN A 135 50.90 30.49 23.84
C ASN A 135 52.32 30.22 23.31
N LEU A 136 52.46 29.51 22.19
CA LEU A 136 53.76 29.30 21.54
C LEU A 136 54.41 30.62 21.08
N ARG A 137 53.61 31.60 20.61
CA ARG A 137 54.12 32.94 20.27
C ARG A 137 54.62 33.67 21.51
N GLU A 138 53.88 33.64 22.60
CA GLU A 138 54.29 34.27 23.87
C GLU A 138 55.61 33.67 24.38
N ILE A 139 55.75 32.34 24.35
CA ILE A 139 57.00 31.67 24.71
C ILE A 139 58.15 32.13 23.80
N GLN A 140 57.92 32.24 22.49
CA GLN A 140 58.94 32.70 21.55
C GLN A 140 59.39 34.14 21.83
N ILE A 141 58.43 35.04 22.13
CA ILE A 141 58.72 36.43 22.50
C ILE A 141 59.51 36.48 23.82
N ALA A 142 59.11 35.70 24.82
CA ALA A 142 59.80 35.61 26.10
C ALA A 142 61.25 35.12 25.94
N LYS A 143 61.48 34.09 25.11
CA LYS A 143 62.83 33.60 24.79
C LYS A 143 63.71 34.70 24.18
N ALA A 144 63.18 35.44 23.21
CA ALA A 144 63.90 36.54 22.57
C ALA A 144 64.22 37.66 23.56
N ALA A 145 63.29 38.01 24.46
CA ALA A 145 63.49 39.02 25.48
C ALA A 145 64.55 38.60 26.52
N TRP A 146 64.48 37.37 27.02
CA TRP A 146 65.49 36.80 27.92
C TRP A 146 66.87 36.83 27.27
N ALA A 147 66.97 36.41 26.01
CA ALA A 147 68.25 36.35 25.30
C ALA A 147 68.87 37.74 25.11
N LEU A 148 68.04 38.73 24.74
CA LEU A 148 68.46 40.10 24.56
C LEU A 148 68.97 40.72 25.88
N GLN A 149 68.26 40.51 26.99
CA GLN A 149 68.62 41.09 28.28
C GLN A 149 69.81 40.42 28.96
N ASN A 150 70.00 39.13 28.73
CA ASN A 150 71.07 38.34 29.36
C ASN A 150 72.26 38.09 28.43
N HIS A 151 72.32 38.78 27.28
CA HIS A 151 73.38 38.64 26.27
C HIS A 151 73.64 37.19 25.84
N LYS A 152 72.55 36.46 25.56
CA LYS A 152 72.58 35.04 25.19
C LYS A 152 72.67 34.86 23.68
N ASN A 153 73.21 33.73 23.27
CA ASN A 153 73.36 33.33 21.88
C ASN A 153 72.18 32.45 21.44
N LEU A 154 72.03 32.23 20.12
CA LEU A 154 70.95 31.41 19.56
C LEU A 154 70.98 29.94 20.03
N ALA A 155 72.15 29.43 20.42
CA ALA A 155 72.31 28.06 20.92
C ALA A 155 72.02 27.90 22.42
N ASP A 156 71.85 29.00 23.16
CA ASP A 156 71.55 28.94 24.58
C ASP A 156 70.10 28.52 24.81
N VAL A 157 69.86 27.70 25.85
CA VAL A 157 68.54 27.16 26.19
C VAL A 157 68.09 27.77 27.52
N PRO A 158 67.03 28.60 27.56
CA PRO A 158 66.46 29.07 28.81
C PRO A 158 65.65 27.97 29.51
N THR A 159 65.61 28.02 30.84
CA THR A 159 64.68 27.23 31.66
C THR A 159 63.30 27.87 31.71
N GLU A 160 62.27 27.17 32.20
CA GLU A 160 60.95 27.78 32.38
C GLU A 160 60.99 28.97 33.36
N ASP A 161 61.75 28.83 34.46
CA ASP A 161 61.94 29.89 35.46
C ASP A 161 62.61 31.14 34.88
N ASP A 162 63.55 30.97 33.94
CA ASP A 162 64.19 32.07 33.22
C ASP A 162 63.19 32.89 32.38
N LEU A 163 62.11 32.25 31.91
CA LEU A 163 61.11 32.87 31.05
C LEU A 163 59.94 33.48 31.82
N LEU A 164 59.66 33.05 33.06
CA LEU A 164 58.56 33.57 33.88
C LEU A 164 58.51 35.11 33.93
N PRO A 165 59.63 35.85 34.12
CA PRO A 165 59.59 37.32 34.18
C PRO A 165 59.13 38.00 32.87
N TYR A 166 59.21 37.29 31.74
CA TYR A 166 58.89 37.79 30.41
C TYR A 166 57.53 37.30 29.90
N LEU A 167 56.86 36.40 30.64
CA LEU A 167 55.56 35.87 30.28
C LEU A 167 54.42 36.66 30.92
N PRO A 168 53.22 36.68 30.30
CA PRO A 168 52.05 37.31 30.87
C PRO A 168 51.74 36.75 32.26
N ASN A 169 51.56 37.64 33.24
CA ASN A 169 51.26 37.31 34.65
C ASN A 169 52.33 36.47 35.38
N GLY A 170 53.52 36.27 34.80
CA GLY A 170 54.57 35.47 35.44
C GLY A 170 54.22 34.00 35.59
N VAL A 171 53.35 33.46 34.73
CA VAL A 171 52.91 32.06 34.77
C VAL A 171 53.23 31.40 33.45
N PHE A 172 53.81 30.19 33.52
CA PHE A 172 54.07 29.40 32.33
C PHE A 172 52.74 28.86 31.76
N PRO A 173 52.43 29.09 30.47
CA PRO A 173 51.14 28.73 29.91
C PRO A 173 50.96 27.21 29.81
N ALA A 174 49.74 26.73 30.04
CA ALA A 174 49.35 25.35 29.76
C ALA A 174 48.76 25.22 28.35
N CYS A 175 48.92 24.06 27.72
CA CYS A 175 48.19 23.76 26.49
C CYS A 175 46.74 23.41 26.84
N PRO A 176 45.74 24.07 26.25
CA PRO A 176 44.33 23.79 26.56
C PRO A 176 43.89 22.38 26.13
N ALA A 177 44.56 21.79 25.13
CA ALA A 177 44.38 20.41 24.72
C ALA A 177 45.18 19.38 25.58
N GLY A 178 45.82 19.81 26.67
CA GLY A 178 46.57 18.94 27.58
C GLY A 178 48.00 18.59 27.14
N GLY A 179 48.52 19.21 26.10
CA GLY A 179 49.92 19.08 25.67
C GLY A 179 50.94 19.73 26.61
N SER A 180 52.22 19.41 26.38
CA SER A 180 53.35 20.08 27.01
C SER A 180 54.10 20.93 25.98
N TYR A 181 54.73 22.01 26.46
CA TYR A 181 55.57 22.86 25.63
C TYR A 181 57.05 22.51 25.80
N ALA A 182 57.76 22.44 24.68
CA ALA A 182 59.21 22.36 24.65
C ALA A 182 59.76 23.74 24.28
N VAL A 183 60.52 24.35 25.19
CA VAL A 183 61.08 25.70 25.01
C VAL A 183 62.15 25.70 23.92
N GLY A 184 63.14 24.80 23.98
CA GLY A 184 64.24 24.71 23.01
C GLY A 184 65.27 25.85 23.10
N ALA A 185 66.33 25.78 22.30
CA ALA A 185 67.34 26.85 22.22
C ALA A 185 66.73 28.14 21.66
N VAL A 186 67.30 29.31 21.96
CA VAL A 186 66.77 30.63 21.53
C VAL A 186 66.49 30.68 20.02
N GLY A 187 67.36 30.08 19.20
CA GLY A 187 67.22 30.02 17.74
C GLY A 187 66.18 29.03 17.22
N ASP A 188 65.74 28.08 18.03
CA ASP A 188 64.73 27.10 17.66
C ASP A 188 63.32 27.58 18.02
N PRO A 189 62.29 27.33 17.20
CA PRO A 189 60.92 27.65 17.58
C PRO A 189 60.47 26.76 18.76
N PRO A 190 59.72 27.31 19.74
CA PRO A 190 59.11 26.47 20.75
C PRO A 190 58.08 25.53 20.10
N ALA A 191 57.93 24.34 20.67
CA ALA A 191 57.06 23.29 20.13
C ALA A 191 56.02 22.82 21.16
N CYS A 192 54.87 22.36 20.69
CA CYS A 192 53.89 21.66 21.51
C CYS A 192 53.94 20.16 21.20
N SER A 193 53.67 19.30 22.20
CA SER A 193 53.59 17.85 22.01
C SER A 193 52.37 17.39 21.21
N ILE A 194 51.34 18.25 21.05
CA ILE A 194 50.14 17.93 20.29
C ILE A 194 50.39 18.12 18.78
N PRO A 195 50.17 17.09 17.94
CA PRO A 195 50.33 17.21 16.50
C PRO A 195 49.47 18.33 15.89
N GLY A 196 50.04 19.08 14.94
CA GLY A 196 49.35 20.21 14.30
C GLY A 196 49.34 21.51 15.10
N HIS A 197 49.74 21.49 16.38
CA HIS A 197 49.97 22.70 17.16
C HIS A 197 51.38 23.24 16.92
N VAL A 198 51.61 23.73 15.71
CA VAL A 198 52.91 24.26 15.28
C VAL A 198 52.83 25.76 15.04
N LEU A 199 53.87 26.47 15.46
CA LEU A 199 54.01 27.88 15.14
C LEU A 199 54.21 28.02 13.62
N PRO A 200 53.36 28.77 12.89
CA PRO A 200 53.57 29.00 11.48
C PRO A 200 54.90 29.74 11.29
N GLN A 201 55.77 29.23 10.42
CA GLN A 201 56.98 29.98 10.04
C GLN A 201 56.52 31.20 9.25
N SER A 202 56.82 32.38 9.78
CA SER A 202 56.68 33.63 9.04
C SER A 202 57.52 33.55 7.78
N GLN A 203 56.87 33.49 6.61
CA GLN A 203 57.50 33.78 5.32
C GLN A 203 57.93 35.24 5.26
#